data_AF-A0A519QGX0-F1
#
_entry.id   AF-A0A519QGX0-F1
#
_cell.length_a   1.000
_cell.length_b   1.000
_cell.length_c   1.000
_cell.angle_alpha   90.00
_cell.angle_beta   90.00
_cell.angle_gamma   90.00
#
_symmetry.space_group_name_H-M   'P 1'
#
loop_
_entity.id
_entity.type
_entity.pdbx_description
1 polymer ?
#
loop_
_entity_poly.entity_id
_entity_poly.type
_entity_poly.pdbx_seq_one_letter_code
_entity_poly.pdbx_strand_id
1 'polypeptide(L)'
;EKKLFKKTPKFAPAGQSTQMVIGATPETDLEILYLANGFYKKMNMRRVYYSGYVPISNDNRLPAIGTPVPMIRENRLYQADWLLRFYGFNVHEIVNQENPLLDIDIDPKLGWALRNLSIFPIDINKADYQLIMRIPGIGIQSAKKICDARKFGTVTWDHLKKFGIAFNRARYFVSAHKDFELKDLQPMQIKQYILQESQSKYKPNFSPQAKLF
;
A
#
# COMPACT_ATOMS: atom_id res chain seq x y z
N GLU A 1 -33.72 -18.40 -6.69
CA GLU A 1 -34.40 -18.67 -5.39
C GLU A 1 -35.07 -17.48 -4.72
N LYS A 2 -34.50 -16.26 -4.66
CA LYS A 2 -35.15 -15.06 -4.04
C LYS A 2 -36.51 -14.63 -4.63
N LYS A 3 -36.88 -15.11 -5.83
CA LYS A 3 -38.16 -14.77 -6.47
C LYS A 3 -39.35 -15.60 -5.97
N LEU A 4 -39.14 -16.65 -5.17
CA LEU A 4 -40.20 -17.59 -4.77
C LEU A 4 -40.56 -17.53 -3.27
N PHE A 5 -39.69 -17.03 -2.38
CA PHE A 5 -39.95 -17.04 -0.93
C PHE A 5 -39.72 -15.68 -0.28
N LYS A 6 -40.78 -15.12 0.35
CA LYS A 6 -40.79 -13.82 1.06
C LYS A 6 -39.80 -13.72 2.23
N LYS A 7 -39.23 -14.83 2.70
CA LYS A 7 -38.33 -14.90 3.88
C LYS A 7 -37.10 -15.79 3.65
N THR A 8 -36.39 -15.65 2.54
CA THR A 8 -35.06 -16.28 2.41
C THR A 8 -34.04 -15.52 3.27
N PRO A 9 -33.37 -16.15 4.26
CA PRO A 9 -32.32 -15.49 5.04
C PRO A 9 -31.20 -15.02 4.10
N LYS A 10 -30.68 -13.81 4.34
CA LYS A 10 -29.56 -13.28 3.55
C LYS A 10 -28.32 -14.11 3.85
N PHE A 11 -27.82 -14.87 2.88
CA PHE A 11 -26.55 -15.58 3.00
C PHE A 11 -25.41 -14.56 3.22
N ALA A 12 -24.62 -14.77 4.28
CA ALA A 12 -23.51 -13.91 4.70
C ALA A 12 -23.82 -12.39 4.64
N PRO A 13 -24.71 -11.88 5.51
CA PRO A 13 -25.14 -10.47 5.46
C PRO A 13 -23.99 -9.49 5.77
N ALA A 14 -23.00 -9.94 6.55
CA ALA A 14 -21.76 -9.22 6.83
C ALA A 14 -20.66 -9.48 5.79
N GLY A 15 -20.98 -10.16 4.67
CA GLY A 15 -20.02 -10.56 3.65
C GLY A 15 -19.13 -11.72 4.06
N GLN A 16 -18.21 -12.10 3.19
CA GLN A 16 -17.26 -13.18 3.40
C GLN A 16 -15.83 -12.64 3.43
N SER A 17 -14.95 -13.33 4.15
CA SER A 17 -13.52 -13.06 4.19
C SER A 17 -12.75 -14.35 4.00
N THR A 18 -11.51 -14.21 3.52
CA THR A 18 -10.56 -15.32 3.39
C THR A 18 -9.22 -14.95 3.99
N GLN A 19 -8.36 -15.94 4.22
CA GLN A 19 -7.01 -15.75 4.71
C GLN A 19 -6.01 -16.50 3.83
N MET A 20 -4.91 -15.83 3.49
CA MET A 20 -3.78 -16.40 2.77
C MET A 20 -2.56 -16.48 3.68
N VAL A 21 -1.91 -17.64 3.69
CA VAL A 21 -0.66 -17.87 4.39
C VAL A 21 0.50 -17.60 3.44
N ILE A 22 1.39 -16.68 3.82
CA ILE A 22 2.42 -16.11 2.94
C ILE A 22 3.80 -16.63 3.33
N GLY A 23 4.60 -17.03 2.35
CA GLY A 23 5.95 -17.55 2.53
C GLY A 23 6.00 -19.05 2.84
N ALA A 24 4.87 -19.77 2.76
CA ALA A 24 4.86 -21.23 2.81
C ALA A 24 5.27 -21.86 1.47
N THR A 25 5.09 -21.13 0.37
CA THR A 25 5.42 -21.53 -1.00
C THR A 25 6.37 -20.49 -1.63
N PRO A 26 6.96 -20.75 -2.81
CA PRO A 26 7.76 -19.75 -3.52
C PRO A 26 6.88 -18.75 -4.30
N GLU A 27 5.77 -18.30 -3.72
CA GLU A 27 4.85 -17.39 -4.40
C GLU A 27 5.39 -15.96 -4.45
N THR A 28 5.11 -15.26 -5.55
CA THR A 28 5.42 -13.84 -5.73
C THR A 28 4.30 -12.95 -5.20
N ASP A 29 4.62 -11.68 -4.88
CA ASP A 29 3.60 -10.72 -4.46
C ASP A 29 2.65 -10.37 -5.61
N LEU A 30 3.12 -10.47 -6.86
CA LEU A 30 2.31 -10.40 -8.08
C LEU A 30 1.17 -11.43 -8.05
N GLU A 31 1.50 -12.71 -7.84
CA GLU A 31 0.51 -13.79 -7.78
C GLU A 31 -0.48 -13.59 -6.63
N ILE A 32 0.03 -13.25 -5.44
CA ILE A 32 -0.80 -13.00 -4.25
C ILE A 32 -1.79 -11.87 -4.51
N LEU A 33 -1.33 -10.73 -5.04
CA LEU A 33 -2.18 -9.56 -5.25
C LEU A 33 -3.18 -9.77 -6.39
N TYR A 34 -2.83 -10.52 -7.44
CA TYR A 34 -3.81 -10.92 -8.46
C TYR A 34 -4.88 -11.85 -7.91
N LEU A 35 -4.48 -12.82 -7.07
CA LEU A 35 -5.42 -13.73 -6.40
C LEU A 35 -6.37 -12.95 -5.47
N ALA A 36 -5.83 -12.04 -4.65
CA ALA A 36 -6.62 -11.16 -3.79
C ALA A 36 -7.61 -10.30 -4.59
N ASN A 37 -7.14 -9.66 -5.66
CA ASN A 37 -8.00 -8.89 -6.56
C ASN A 37 -9.10 -9.75 -7.21
N GLY A 38 -8.80 -11.01 -7.54
CA GLY A 38 -9.77 -12.01 -7.99
C GLY A 38 -10.85 -12.30 -6.93
N PHE A 39 -10.47 -12.47 -5.67
CA PHE A 39 -11.41 -12.64 -4.55
C PHE A 39 -12.37 -11.46 -4.41
N TYR A 40 -11.87 -10.23 -4.57
CA TYR A 40 -12.72 -9.04 -4.53
C TYR A 40 -13.67 -8.94 -5.73
N LYS A 41 -13.16 -9.09 -6.96
CA LYS A 41 -13.94 -8.85 -8.18
C LYS A 41 -14.87 -10.00 -8.57
N LYS A 42 -14.45 -11.25 -8.36
CA LYS A 42 -15.19 -12.44 -8.82
C LYS A 42 -16.02 -13.08 -7.71
N MET A 43 -15.54 -13.02 -6.47
CA MET A 43 -16.19 -13.68 -5.33
C MET A 43 -16.85 -12.70 -4.35
N ASN A 44 -16.77 -11.38 -4.62
CA ASN A 44 -17.32 -10.32 -3.77
C ASN A 44 -16.90 -10.44 -2.30
N MET A 45 -15.67 -10.91 -2.05
CA MET A 45 -15.11 -10.97 -0.71
C MET A 45 -15.02 -9.55 -0.13
N ARG A 46 -15.28 -9.39 1.16
CA ARG A 46 -15.13 -8.10 1.85
C ARG A 46 -13.70 -7.83 2.28
N ARG A 47 -12.92 -8.89 2.56
CA ARG A 47 -11.54 -8.76 3.04
C ARG A 47 -10.75 -10.03 2.78
N VAL A 48 -9.49 -9.84 2.39
CA VAL A 48 -8.44 -10.84 2.42
C VAL A 48 -7.53 -10.52 3.61
N TYR A 49 -7.24 -11.53 4.42
CA TYR A 49 -6.24 -11.46 5.47
C TYR A 49 -4.95 -12.14 5.02
N TYR A 50 -3.82 -11.58 5.40
CA TYR A 50 -2.49 -12.13 5.15
C TYR A 50 -1.86 -12.50 6.49
N SER A 51 -1.20 -13.64 6.55
CA SER A 51 -0.43 -14.07 7.72
C SER A 51 0.85 -14.75 7.25
N GLY A 52 2.01 -14.36 7.79
CA GLY A 52 3.25 -15.07 7.53
C GLY A 52 3.20 -16.54 7.97
N TYR A 53 3.75 -17.43 7.16
CA TYR A 53 3.92 -18.83 7.52
C TYR A 53 4.87 -18.97 8.72
N VAL A 54 4.46 -19.77 9.70
CA VAL A 54 5.27 -20.13 10.86
C VAL A 54 5.76 -21.57 10.68
N PRO A 55 7.07 -21.79 10.50
CA PRO A 55 7.62 -23.14 10.34
C PRO A 55 7.44 -24.00 11.59
N ILE A 56 6.55 -25.00 11.51
CA ILE A 56 6.27 -25.96 12.60
C ILE A 56 6.47 -27.43 12.19
N SER A 57 6.81 -27.68 10.93
CA SER A 57 6.89 -29.02 10.34
C SER A 57 8.29 -29.31 9.79
N ASN A 58 8.68 -30.59 9.82
CA ASN A 58 9.91 -31.11 9.20
C ASN A 58 9.68 -31.57 7.74
N ASP A 59 8.56 -31.20 7.11
CA ASP A 59 8.29 -31.50 5.71
C ASP A 59 9.18 -30.67 4.78
N ASN A 60 9.96 -31.33 3.92
CA ASN A 60 10.90 -30.68 3.01
C ASN A 60 10.24 -29.79 1.94
N ARG A 61 8.91 -29.84 1.78
CA ARG A 61 8.16 -28.96 0.87
C ARG A 61 7.89 -27.59 1.47
N LEU A 62 8.07 -27.42 2.78
CA LEU A 62 7.81 -26.19 3.51
C LEU A 62 9.14 -25.58 3.98
N PRO A 63 9.18 -24.27 4.25
CA PRO A 63 10.34 -23.65 4.88
C PRO A 63 10.71 -24.36 6.19
N ALA A 64 12.01 -24.57 6.38
CA ALA A 64 12.54 -25.30 7.53
C ALA A 64 12.28 -24.57 8.86
N ILE A 65 12.17 -25.33 9.94
CA ILE A 65 12.07 -24.81 11.30
C ILE A 65 13.26 -23.87 11.58
N GLY A 66 12.95 -22.67 12.07
CA GLY A 66 13.93 -21.58 12.27
C GLY A 66 13.97 -20.54 11.16
N THR A 67 13.31 -20.77 10.02
CA THR A 67 13.11 -19.72 9.00
C THR A 67 12.30 -18.57 9.61
N PRO A 68 12.73 -17.31 9.48
CA PRO A 68 12.00 -16.18 10.07
C PRO A 68 10.64 -15.97 9.40
N VAL A 69 9.63 -15.65 10.21
CA VAL A 69 8.29 -15.29 9.72
C VAL A 69 8.37 -13.98 8.94
N PRO A 70 7.81 -13.90 7.71
CA PRO A 70 7.99 -12.75 6.82
C PRO A 70 7.09 -11.54 7.21
N MET A 71 7.22 -11.05 8.45
CA MET A 71 6.35 -10.00 9.03
C MET A 71 6.34 -8.69 8.22
N ILE A 72 7.49 -8.28 7.68
CA ILE A 72 7.57 -7.04 6.88
C ILE A 72 6.81 -7.23 5.56
N ARG A 73 6.98 -8.40 4.91
CA ARG A 73 6.27 -8.74 3.67
C ARG A 73 4.75 -8.78 3.89
N GLU A 74 4.30 -9.37 4.99
CA GLU A 74 2.88 -9.35 5.41
C GLU A 74 2.34 -7.92 5.51
N ASN A 75 3.07 -7.02 6.19
CA ASN A 75 2.69 -5.62 6.30
C ASN A 75 2.64 -4.91 4.92
N ARG A 76 3.56 -5.22 4.01
CA ARG A 76 3.55 -4.66 2.65
C ARG A 76 2.36 -5.13 1.84
N LEU A 77 1.96 -6.39 1.97
CA LEU A 77 0.76 -6.93 1.33
C LEU A 77 -0.51 -6.24 1.83
N TYR A 78 -0.64 -6.00 3.14
CA TYR A 78 -1.76 -5.22 3.67
C TYR A 78 -1.78 -3.78 3.17
N GLN A 79 -0.61 -3.14 3.03
CA GLN A 79 -0.51 -1.81 2.45
C GLN A 79 -0.92 -1.80 0.98
N ALA A 80 -0.48 -2.77 0.18
CA ALA A 80 -0.85 -2.91 -1.22
C ALA A 80 -2.36 -3.19 -1.39
N ASP A 81 -2.92 -4.12 -0.60
CA ASP A 81 -4.35 -4.42 -0.57
C ASP A 81 -5.20 -3.18 -0.29
N TRP A 82 -4.74 -2.33 0.64
CA TRP A 82 -5.39 -1.07 0.94
C TRP A 82 -5.40 -0.11 -0.26
N LEU A 83 -4.30 -0.04 -1.02
CA LEU A 83 -4.23 0.79 -2.23
C LEU A 83 -5.20 0.29 -3.31
N LEU A 84 -5.30 -1.03 -3.50
CA LEU A 84 -6.24 -1.62 -4.46
C LEU A 84 -7.69 -1.24 -4.12
N ARG A 85 -8.06 -1.38 -2.84
CA ARG A 85 -9.45 -1.25 -2.39
C ARG A 85 -9.93 0.19 -2.22
N PHE A 86 -9.06 1.08 -1.78
CA PHE A 86 -9.47 2.41 -1.33
C PHE A 86 -8.81 3.56 -2.11
N TYR A 87 -7.71 3.30 -2.81
CA TYR A 87 -7.02 4.31 -3.63
C TYR A 87 -7.21 4.11 -5.14
N GLY A 88 -7.89 3.04 -5.56
CA GLY A 88 -8.16 2.79 -6.98
C GLY A 88 -6.94 2.33 -7.78
N PHE A 89 -5.90 1.81 -7.11
CA PHE A 89 -4.77 1.19 -7.79
C PHE A 89 -5.18 -0.12 -8.44
N ASN A 90 -4.54 -0.45 -9.57
CA ASN A 90 -4.56 -1.78 -10.14
C ASN A 90 -3.32 -2.58 -9.71
N VAL A 91 -3.41 -3.91 -9.76
CA VAL A 91 -2.32 -4.81 -9.36
C VAL A 91 -1.05 -4.53 -10.19
N HIS A 92 -1.18 -4.41 -11.51
CA HIS A 92 -0.08 -4.17 -12.45
C HIS A 92 0.69 -2.85 -12.21
N GLU A 93 0.08 -1.90 -11.51
CA GLU A 93 0.74 -0.65 -11.13
C GLU A 93 1.65 -0.88 -9.92
N ILE A 94 1.17 -1.65 -8.94
CA ILE A 94 1.89 -1.91 -7.69
C ILE A 94 3.05 -2.90 -7.91
N VAL A 95 2.79 -3.98 -8.66
CA VAL A 95 3.73 -5.06 -9.00
C VAL A 95 3.50 -5.50 -10.44
N ASN A 96 4.53 -5.90 -11.15
CA ASN A 96 4.45 -6.35 -12.54
C ASN A 96 5.48 -7.44 -12.83
N GLN A 97 5.61 -7.87 -14.08
CA GLN A 97 6.57 -8.93 -14.44
C GLN A 97 8.03 -8.54 -14.20
N GLU A 98 8.37 -7.26 -14.36
CA GLU A 98 9.71 -6.73 -14.10
C GLU A 98 9.98 -6.54 -12.59
N ASN A 99 8.93 -6.24 -11.83
CA ASN A 99 8.96 -5.99 -10.39
C ASN A 99 7.88 -6.85 -9.70
N PRO A 100 8.06 -8.18 -9.62
CA PRO A 100 7.02 -9.09 -9.14
C PRO A 100 6.92 -9.15 -7.60
N LEU A 101 7.89 -8.55 -6.90
CA LEU A 101 7.97 -8.49 -5.44
C LEU A 101 7.85 -7.05 -4.95
N LEU A 102 7.24 -6.87 -3.78
CA LEU A 102 7.14 -5.59 -3.10
C LEU A 102 8.48 -5.23 -2.45
N ASP A 103 8.83 -3.94 -2.47
CA ASP A 103 9.96 -3.42 -1.70
C ASP A 103 9.77 -3.67 -0.19
N ILE A 104 10.80 -4.23 0.45
CA ILE A 104 10.80 -4.45 1.91
C ILE A 104 10.96 -3.11 2.64
N ASP A 105 11.81 -2.22 2.15
CA ASP A 105 12.18 -1.00 2.88
C ASP A 105 11.13 0.11 2.81
N ILE A 106 10.36 0.17 1.73
CA ILE A 106 9.40 1.24 1.44
C ILE A 106 8.01 0.69 1.19
N ASP A 107 6.99 1.48 1.53
CA ASP A 107 5.61 1.08 1.25
C ASP A 107 5.30 1.08 -0.27
N PRO A 108 4.29 0.31 -0.70
CA PRO A 108 3.99 0.14 -2.12
C PRO A 108 3.61 1.44 -2.84
N LYS A 109 3.07 2.43 -2.14
CA LYS A 109 2.68 3.72 -2.73
C LYS A 109 3.90 4.57 -3.06
N LEU A 110 4.90 4.58 -2.17
CA LEU A 110 6.20 5.19 -2.45
C LEU A 110 6.95 4.42 -3.55
N GLY A 111 6.98 3.10 -3.51
CA GLY A 111 7.61 2.28 -4.55
C GLY A 111 7.04 2.57 -5.94
N TRP A 112 5.71 2.65 -6.06
CA TRP A 112 5.06 3.06 -7.30
C TRP A 112 5.49 4.47 -7.75
N ALA A 113 5.50 5.46 -6.84
CA ALA A 113 5.85 6.82 -7.20
C ALA A 113 7.30 6.94 -7.70
N LEU A 114 8.24 6.23 -7.07
CA LEU A 114 9.65 6.21 -7.46
C LEU A 114 9.87 5.58 -8.83
N ARG A 115 9.08 4.58 -9.22
CA ARG A 115 9.13 4.01 -10.58
C ARG A 115 8.48 4.90 -11.64
N ASN A 116 7.68 5.87 -11.22
CA ASN A 116 6.90 6.74 -12.11
C ASN A 116 7.30 8.21 -11.91
N LEU A 117 8.58 8.54 -11.73
CA LEU A 117 8.98 9.94 -11.50
C LEU A 117 8.61 10.89 -12.64
N SER A 118 8.37 10.40 -13.87
CA SER A 118 7.96 11.21 -15.02
C SER A 118 6.63 11.94 -14.84
N ILE A 119 5.75 11.49 -13.93
CA ILE A 119 4.48 12.18 -13.63
C ILE A 119 4.61 13.18 -12.48
N PHE A 120 5.77 13.24 -11.84
CA PHE A 120 6.04 14.12 -10.70
C PHE A 120 6.98 15.26 -11.09
N PRO A 121 6.88 16.42 -10.41
CA PRO A 121 5.92 16.75 -9.37
C PRO A 121 4.50 17.00 -9.90
N ILE A 122 3.51 16.70 -9.06
CA ILE A 122 2.11 16.98 -9.35
C ILE A 122 1.74 18.34 -8.79
N ASP A 123 1.22 19.23 -9.65
CA ASP A 123 0.65 20.51 -9.23
C ASP A 123 -0.66 20.27 -8.45
N ILE A 124 -0.60 20.47 -7.14
CA ILE A 124 -1.74 20.25 -6.25
C ILE A 124 -2.81 21.33 -6.35
N ASN A 125 -2.75 22.29 -7.26
CA ASN A 125 -3.86 23.20 -7.55
C ASN A 125 -4.60 22.81 -8.82
N LYS A 126 -3.98 21.99 -9.70
CA LYS A 126 -4.53 21.62 -11.01
C LYS A 126 -4.88 20.14 -11.13
N ALA A 127 -4.09 19.26 -10.51
CA ALA A 127 -4.24 17.82 -10.66
C ALA A 127 -5.58 17.30 -10.14
N ASP A 128 -6.13 16.28 -10.79
CA ASP A 128 -7.38 15.66 -10.37
C ASP A 128 -7.24 14.89 -9.03
N TYR A 129 -8.38 14.58 -8.42
CA TYR A 129 -8.42 13.93 -7.12
C TYR A 129 -7.71 12.57 -7.10
N GLN A 130 -7.81 11.77 -8.18
CA GLN A 130 -7.19 10.44 -8.24
C GLN A 130 -5.67 10.55 -8.28
N LEU A 131 -5.15 11.51 -9.04
CA LEU A 131 -3.71 11.75 -9.12
C LEU A 131 -3.14 12.29 -7.79
N ILE A 132 -3.84 13.18 -7.10
CA ILE A 132 -3.43 13.63 -5.74
C ILE A 132 -3.39 12.45 -4.77
N MET A 133 -4.38 11.56 -4.83
CA MET A 133 -4.42 10.36 -4.00
C MET A 133 -3.26 9.41 -4.27
N ARG A 134 -2.54 9.52 -5.39
CA ARG A 134 -1.37 8.71 -5.70
C ARG A 134 -0.07 9.25 -5.09
N ILE A 135 -0.06 10.50 -4.63
CA ILE A 135 1.11 11.16 -4.04
C ILE A 135 1.50 10.52 -2.70
N PRO A 136 2.74 10.02 -2.54
CA PRO A 136 3.23 9.52 -1.25
C PRO A 136 3.12 10.57 -0.15
N GLY A 137 2.60 10.18 1.01
CA GLY A 137 2.39 11.09 2.14
C GLY A 137 1.08 11.90 2.11
N ILE A 138 0.27 11.78 1.05
CA ILE A 138 -1.10 12.34 1.02
C ILE A 138 -2.11 11.20 1.14
N GLY A 139 -2.94 11.23 2.19
CA GLY A 139 -4.04 10.27 2.38
C GLY A 139 -5.34 10.70 1.70
N ILE A 140 -6.33 9.80 1.61
CA ILE A 140 -7.66 10.05 1.03
C ILE A 140 -8.32 11.32 1.60
N GLN A 141 -8.31 11.46 2.93
CA GLN A 141 -8.92 12.62 3.59
C GLN A 141 -8.17 13.92 3.28
N SER A 142 -6.83 13.89 3.27
CA SER A 142 -6.02 15.06 2.91
C SER A 142 -6.19 15.44 1.44
N ALA A 143 -6.26 14.46 0.53
CA ALA A 143 -6.54 14.69 -0.88
C ALA A 143 -7.90 15.37 -1.08
N LYS A 144 -8.91 14.97 -0.29
CA LYS A 144 -10.24 15.60 -0.32
C LYS A 144 -10.17 17.05 0.17
N LYS A 145 -9.51 17.29 1.32
CA LYS A 145 -9.28 18.65 1.85
C LYS A 145 -8.58 19.55 0.83
N ILE A 146 -7.59 19.03 0.11
CA ILE A 146 -6.89 19.76 -0.96
C ILE A 146 -7.89 20.17 -2.05
N CYS A 147 -8.67 19.23 -2.58
CA CYS A 147 -9.63 19.51 -3.65
C CYS A 147 -10.71 20.51 -3.21
N ASP A 148 -11.20 20.39 -1.98
CA ASP A 148 -12.21 21.29 -1.44
C ASP A 148 -11.65 22.70 -1.20
N ALA A 149 -10.41 22.82 -0.71
CA ALA A 149 -9.78 24.10 -0.44
C ALA A 149 -9.50 24.92 -1.72
N ARG A 150 -9.17 24.27 -2.84
CA ARG A 150 -8.93 24.94 -4.13
C ARG A 150 -10.10 25.80 -4.60
N LYS A 151 -11.32 25.44 -4.19
CA LYS A 151 -12.55 26.19 -4.54
C LYS A 151 -12.58 27.58 -3.92
N PHE A 152 -11.83 27.79 -2.84
CA PHE A 152 -11.82 29.03 -2.06
C PHE A 152 -10.50 29.81 -2.20
N GLY A 153 -9.54 29.28 -2.95
CA GLY A 153 -8.26 29.93 -3.19
C GLY A 153 -7.13 28.94 -3.40
N THR A 154 -5.93 29.48 -3.64
CA THR A 154 -4.76 28.66 -3.92
C THR A 154 -4.28 27.89 -2.69
N VAL A 155 -4.04 26.59 -2.85
CA VAL A 155 -3.46 25.74 -1.82
C VAL A 155 -1.94 25.92 -1.81
N THR A 156 -1.40 26.26 -0.64
CA THR A 156 0.03 26.47 -0.39
C THR A 156 0.59 25.36 0.51
N TRP A 157 1.91 25.30 0.68
CA TRP A 157 2.56 24.36 1.59
C TRP A 157 2.05 24.44 3.04
N ASP A 158 1.72 25.63 3.53
CA ASP A 158 1.18 25.80 4.88
C ASP A 158 -0.21 25.18 5.03
N HIS A 159 -1.05 25.30 4.00
CA HIS A 159 -2.33 24.60 3.94
C HIS A 159 -2.14 23.09 3.94
N LEU A 160 -1.22 22.57 3.12
CA LEU A 160 -0.94 21.14 3.05
C LEU A 160 -0.53 20.56 4.40
N LYS A 161 0.38 21.22 5.13
CA LYS A 161 0.78 20.81 6.49
C LYS A 161 -0.41 20.77 7.44
N LYS A 162 -1.28 21.79 7.40
CA LYS A 162 -2.54 21.84 8.19
C LYS A 162 -3.54 20.75 7.79
N PHE A 163 -3.51 20.27 6.55
CA PHE A 163 -4.34 19.14 6.10
C PHE A 163 -3.81 17.78 6.56
N GLY A 164 -2.68 17.74 7.27
CA GLY A 164 -2.12 16.53 7.86
C GLY A 164 -1.36 15.64 6.89
N ILE A 165 -0.80 16.22 5.81
CA ILE A 165 0.09 15.45 4.92
C ILE A 165 1.37 15.06 5.66
N ALA A 166 1.96 13.92 5.30
CA ALA A 166 3.32 13.59 5.71
C ALA A 166 4.31 14.42 4.87
N PHE A 167 4.56 15.65 5.30
CA PHE A 167 5.35 16.65 4.55
C PHE A 167 6.71 16.13 4.09
N ASN A 168 7.47 15.49 4.99
CA ASN A 168 8.79 14.93 4.69
C ASN A 168 8.78 13.94 3.52
N ARG A 169 7.65 13.28 3.26
CA ARG A 169 7.49 12.34 2.15
C ARG A 169 6.93 13.02 0.91
N ALA A 170 5.88 13.81 1.08
CA ALA A 170 5.15 14.44 -0.02
C ALA A 170 5.96 15.54 -0.74
N ARG A 171 6.93 16.16 -0.05
CA ARG A 171 7.71 17.28 -0.60
C ARG A 171 8.45 16.97 -1.90
N TYR A 172 8.78 15.71 -2.15
CA TYR A 172 9.48 15.26 -3.37
C TYR A 172 8.55 15.07 -4.58
N PHE A 173 7.24 15.10 -4.36
CA PHE A 173 6.23 14.68 -5.34
C PHE A 173 5.17 15.76 -5.62
N VAL A 174 5.24 16.90 -4.92
CA VAL A 174 4.21 17.94 -4.95
C VAL A 174 4.82 19.26 -5.41
N SER A 175 4.13 19.92 -6.33
CA SER A 175 4.33 21.34 -6.62
C SER A 175 3.15 22.14 -6.05
N ALA A 176 3.43 23.15 -5.22
CA ALA A 176 2.41 23.96 -4.55
C ALA A 176 2.73 25.46 -4.65
N HIS A 177 2.19 26.12 -5.69
CA HIS A 177 2.12 27.57 -5.97
C HIS A 177 3.41 28.41 -5.95
N LYS A 178 4.29 28.26 -4.96
CA LYS A 178 5.62 28.85 -4.96
C LYS A 178 6.59 27.78 -5.42
N ASP A 179 7.44 28.13 -6.39
CA ASP A 179 8.42 27.25 -7.01
C ASP A 179 9.31 26.63 -5.93
N PHE A 180 8.96 25.40 -5.56
CA PHE A 180 9.89 24.53 -4.90
C PHE A 180 10.65 23.89 -6.06
N GLU A 181 11.84 24.40 -6.35
CA GLU A 181 12.74 23.75 -7.30
C GLU A 181 13.04 22.35 -6.75
N LEU A 182 12.35 21.37 -7.31
CA LEU A 182 12.79 20.00 -7.17
C LEU A 182 14.03 19.90 -8.04
N LYS A 183 15.18 19.83 -7.37
CA LYS A 183 16.42 19.35 -8.00
C LYS A 183 16.08 18.04 -8.72
N ASP A 184 16.71 17.78 -9.87
CA ASP A 184 16.59 16.53 -10.63
C ASP A 184 17.13 15.33 -9.84
N LEU A 185 16.38 14.95 -8.80
CA LEU A 185 16.73 13.87 -7.88
C LEU A 185 16.34 12.54 -8.52
N GLN A 186 17.30 11.62 -8.54
CA GLN A 186 17.06 10.26 -9.00
C GLN A 186 16.21 9.49 -7.97
N PRO A 187 15.44 8.47 -8.41
CA PRO A 187 14.58 7.68 -7.52
C PRO A 187 15.29 7.15 -6.27
N MET A 188 16.53 6.69 -6.43
CA MET A 188 17.32 6.16 -5.32
C MET A 188 17.71 7.22 -4.29
N GLN A 189 18.00 8.45 -4.73
CA GLN A 189 18.31 9.57 -3.83
C GLN A 189 17.07 9.94 -3.01
N ILE A 190 15.91 10.03 -3.65
CA ILE A 190 14.63 10.28 -2.97
C ILE A 190 14.34 9.18 -1.94
N LYS A 191 14.52 7.91 -2.32
CA LYS A 191 14.37 6.75 -1.41
C LYS A 191 15.25 6.92 -0.18
N GLN A 192 16.54 7.23 -0.36
CA GLN A 192 17.51 7.39 0.72
C GLN A 192 17.16 8.55 1.65
N TYR A 193 16.81 9.72 1.11
CA TYR A 193 16.43 10.87 1.95
C TYR A 193 15.18 10.58 2.78
N ILE A 194 14.15 9.97 2.18
CA ILE A 194 12.94 9.60 2.91
C ILE A 194 13.25 8.59 4.02
N LEU A 195 14.10 7.59 3.75
CA LEU A 195 14.47 6.58 4.74
C LEU A 195 15.29 7.17 5.89
N GLN A 196 16.19 8.12 5.61
CA GLN A 196 16.99 8.81 6.64
C GLN A 196 16.13 9.74 7.52
N GLU A 197 15.17 10.44 6.93
CA GLU A 197 14.24 11.31 7.67
C GLU A 197 13.19 10.49 8.45
N SER A 198 12.91 9.26 8.03
CA SER A 198 11.99 8.37 8.74
C SER A 198 12.67 7.67 9.92
N GLN A 199 12.43 8.17 11.13
CA GLN A 199 12.76 7.40 12.34
C GLN A 199 11.86 6.16 12.40
N SER A 200 12.36 5.00 11.96
CA SER A 200 11.63 3.74 12.12
C SER A 200 11.53 3.39 13.60
N LYS A 201 10.30 3.30 14.13
CA LYS A 201 10.04 2.70 15.45
C LYS A 201 10.31 1.19 15.46
N TYR A 202 10.40 0.57 14.29
CA TYR A 202 10.70 -0.85 14.13
C TYR A 202 12.16 -1.04 13.75
N LYS A 203 12.98 -1.40 14.75
CA LYS A 203 14.21 -2.15 14.47
C LYS A 203 13.81 -3.52 13.93
N PRO A 204 14.56 -4.11 12.98
CA PRO A 204 14.33 -5.50 12.59
C PRO A 204 14.53 -6.38 13.82
N ASN A 205 13.44 -6.70 14.51
CA ASN A 205 13.44 -7.74 15.52
C ASN A 205 13.53 -9.05 14.75
N PHE A 206 14.77 -9.51 14.50
CA PHE A 206 15.04 -10.94 14.44
C PHE A 206 14.81 -11.48 15.85
N SER A 207 13.54 -11.56 16.27
CA SER A 207 13.19 -12.30 17.47
C SER A 207 13.35 -13.77 17.10
N PRO A 208 14.30 -14.52 17.69
CA PRO A 208 14.05 -15.93 17.89
C PRO A 208 12.82 -15.95 18.80
N GLN A 209 11.67 -16.31 18.25
CA GLN A 209 10.45 -16.38 19.00
C GLN A 209 10.71 -17.33 20.17
N ALA A 210 10.57 -16.79 21.39
CA ALA A 210 10.64 -17.58 22.60
C ALA A 210 9.67 -18.77 22.45
N LYS A 211 10.17 -19.97 22.75
CA LYS A 211 9.42 -21.22 22.76
C LYS A 211 8.04 -20.98 23.38
N LEU A 212 7.01 -21.00 22.55
CA LEU A 212 5.68 -21.39 22.98
C LEU A 212 5.68 -22.91 22.87
N PHE A 213 5.38 -23.55 24.00
CA PHE A 213 5.57 -24.96 24.38
C PHE A 213 6.90 -25.26 25.08
#